data_AF-A0AA92WIY3-F1
#
_entry.id   AF-A0AA92WIY3-F1
#
_cell.length_a   1.000
_cell.length_b   1.000
_cell.length_c   1.000
_cell.angle_alpha   90.00
_cell.angle_beta   90.00
_cell.angle_gamma   90.00
#
_symmetry.space_group_name_H-M   'P 1'
#
loop_
_entity.id
_entity.type
_entity.pdbx_description
1 polymer ?
#
loop_
_entity_poly.entity_id
_entity_poly.type
_entity_poly.pdbx_seq_one_letter_code
_entity_poly.pdbx_strand_id
1 'polypeptide(L)'
;MKKYLFFLLALVVASFAFISCCSNDDSDNGDYDKSMIVGTWEMTAVKTSESGTYVNWPFRKTYATFNADGSYYGSGYFGTGRGTWSLKGNTLNTYVNTALN
;
A
#
# COMPACT_ATOMS: atom_id res chain seq x y z
N MET A 1 -15.89 -22.75 42.89
CA MET A 1 -16.37 -22.03 41.69
C MET A 1 -15.29 -22.10 40.62
N LYS A 2 -15.40 -23.04 39.67
CA LYS A 2 -14.32 -23.34 38.70
C LYS A 2 -14.91 -23.84 37.37
N LYS A 3 -15.97 -23.20 36.88
CA LYS A 3 -16.65 -23.55 35.62
C LYS A 3 -16.57 -22.44 34.55
N TYR A 4 -16.00 -21.28 34.87
CA TYR A 4 -15.90 -20.15 33.95
C TYR A 4 -14.53 -20.01 33.28
N LEU A 5 -13.53 -20.79 33.70
CA LEU A 5 -12.18 -20.70 33.14
C LEU A 5 -12.09 -21.24 31.70
N PHE A 6 -12.96 -22.19 31.34
CA PHE A 6 -13.02 -22.72 29.97
C PHE A 6 -13.79 -21.82 28.99
N PHE A 7 -14.62 -20.90 29.48
CA PHE A 7 -15.35 -19.96 28.61
C PHE A 7 -14.49 -18.79 28.13
N LEU A 8 -13.42 -18.45 28.85
CA LEU A 8 -12.50 -17.37 28.49
C LEU A 8 -11.46 -17.77 27.44
N LEU A 9 -11.21 -19.07 27.24
CA LEU A 9 -10.22 -19.56 26.27
C LEU A 9 -10.79 -19.68 24.85
N ALA A 10 -12.12 -19.78 24.70
CA ALA A 10 -12.77 -19.87 23.39
C ALA A 10 -12.87 -18.52 22.64
N LEU A 11 -12.62 -17.39 23.33
CA LEU A 11 -12.80 -16.05 22.75
C LEU A 11 -11.54 -15.51 22.03
N VAL A 12 -10.37 -16.15 22.19
CA VAL A 12 -9.08 -15.62 21.70
C VAL A 12 -8.73 -16.07 20.27
N VAL A 13 -9.51 -16.98 19.66
CA VAL A 13 -9.23 -17.49 18.29
C VAL A 13 -10.01 -16.74 17.19
N ALA A 14 -10.86 -15.77 17.54
CA ALA A 14 -11.70 -15.06 16.57
C ALA A 14 -11.06 -13.81 15.91
N SER A 15 -9.78 -13.52 16.16
CA SER A 15 -9.14 -12.25 15.73
C SER A 15 -8.14 -12.37 14.56
N PHE A 16 -8.07 -13.52 13.87
CA PHE A 16 -7.26 -13.67 12.63
C PHE A 16 -8.09 -13.79 11.34
N ALA A 17 -9.35 -13.33 11.35
CA ALA A 17 -10.18 -13.27 10.15
C ALA A 17 -10.29 -11.84 9.58
N PHE A 18 -9.15 -11.21 9.31
CA PHE A 18 -9.06 -10.21 8.25
C PHE A 18 -8.21 -10.80 7.11
N ILE A 19 -8.63 -11.95 6.60
CA ILE A 19 -8.42 -12.23 5.18
C ILE A 19 -9.30 -11.18 4.50
N SER A 20 -8.69 -10.09 4.05
CA SER A 20 -9.31 -9.17 3.12
C SER A 20 -9.67 -9.97 1.87
N CYS A 21 -10.85 -10.58 1.92
CA CYS A 21 -11.54 -11.10 0.76
C CYS A 21 -12.07 -9.85 0.06
N CYS A 22 -11.19 -9.20 -0.71
CA CYS A 22 -11.64 -8.26 -1.73
C CYS A 22 -12.44 -9.09 -2.72
N SER A 23 -13.75 -9.04 -2.53
CA SER A 23 -14.76 -9.54 -3.45
C SER A 23 -14.38 -9.21 -4.88
N ASN A 24 -14.30 -10.25 -5.70
CA ASN A 24 -14.33 -10.14 -7.15
C ASN A 24 -15.55 -9.30 -7.54
N ASP A 25 -15.29 -8.20 -8.23
CA ASP A 25 -16.00 -7.75 -9.42
C ASP A 25 -15.31 -6.46 -9.88
N ASP A 26 -14.62 -6.56 -11.01
CA ASP A 26 -14.81 -5.66 -12.14
C ASP A 26 -13.87 -6.14 -13.25
N SER A 27 -14.51 -6.67 -14.27
CA SER A 27 -13.97 -6.96 -15.58
C SER A 27 -13.28 -5.73 -16.16
N ASP A 28 -11.96 -5.68 -16.08
CA ASP A 28 -11.17 -4.92 -17.04
C ASP A 28 -10.05 -5.81 -17.57
N ASN A 29 -10.14 -6.03 -18.87
CA ASN A 29 -9.50 -7.09 -19.61
C ASN A 29 -8.07 -6.67 -19.97
N GLY A 30 -7.18 -6.69 -18.98
CA GLY A 30 -5.78 -6.32 -19.14
C GLY A 30 -5.05 -6.35 -17.81
N ASP A 31 -4.71 -7.55 -17.34
CA ASP A 31 -3.84 -7.70 -16.18
C ASP A 31 -2.45 -7.19 -16.59
N TYR A 32 -2.13 -5.94 -16.20
CA TYR A 32 -0.83 -5.35 -16.47
C TYR A 32 0.25 -6.15 -15.74
N ASP A 33 1.34 -6.44 -16.43
CA ASP A 33 2.44 -7.20 -15.82
C ASP A 33 3.07 -6.38 -14.68
N LYS A 34 2.94 -6.88 -13.46
CA LYS A 34 3.53 -6.30 -12.25
C LYS A 34 5.04 -6.11 -12.37
N SER A 35 5.72 -6.91 -13.20
CA SER A 35 7.16 -6.78 -13.46
C SER A 35 7.54 -5.40 -14.00
N MET A 36 6.63 -4.73 -14.71
CA MET A 36 6.83 -3.37 -15.24
C MET A 36 6.84 -2.28 -14.17
N ILE A 37 6.25 -2.56 -13.00
CA ILE A 37 6.16 -1.62 -11.88
C ILE A 37 7.33 -1.81 -10.90
N VAL A 38 7.81 -3.06 -10.77
CA VAL A 38 8.87 -3.42 -9.83
C VAL A 38 10.14 -2.61 -10.11
N GLY A 39 10.60 -1.89 -9.09
CA GLY A 39 11.76 -1.01 -9.20
C GLY A 39 11.66 0.20 -8.28
N THR A 40 12.63 1.09 -8.41
CA THR A 40 12.67 2.38 -7.69
C THR A 40 12.48 3.52 -8.66
N TRP A 41 11.47 4.34 -8.39
CA TRP A 41 11.06 5.47 -9.21
C TRP A 41 11.38 6.79 -8.50
N GLU A 42 11.91 7.77 -9.24
CA GLU A 42 12.16 9.15 -8.76
C GLU A 42 10.98 10.05 -9.15
N MET A 43 10.44 10.81 -8.19
CA MET A 43 9.43 11.84 -8.49
C MET A 43 10.09 13.03 -9.19
N THR A 44 9.64 13.32 -10.41
CA THR A 44 10.19 14.38 -11.26
C THR A 44 9.31 15.62 -11.32
N ALA A 45 7.99 15.48 -11.12
CA ALA A 45 7.03 16.57 -11.18
C ALA A 45 5.81 16.32 -10.28
N VAL A 46 5.12 17.40 -9.91
CA VAL A 46 3.90 17.39 -9.11
C VAL A 46 2.85 18.34 -9.70
N LYS A 47 1.58 17.99 -9.51
CA LYS A 47 0.43 18.83 -9.83
C LYS A 47 -0.46 18.90 -8.59
N THR A 48 -0.80 20.11 -8.15
CA THR A 48 -1.45 20.36 -6.84
C THR A 48 -2.95 20.59 -6.92
N SER A 49 -3.51 20.62 -8.13
CA SER A 49 -4.96 20.75 -8.39
C SER A 49 -5.33 20.00 -9.66
N GLU A 50 -6.58 19.55 -9.79
CA GLU A 50 -7.02 18.77 -10.96
C GLU A 50 -6.93 19.54 -12.28
N SER A 51 -7.09 20.86 -12.26
CA SER A 51 -6.95 21.72 -13.45
C SER A 51 -5.55 22.31 -13.64
N GLY A 52 -4.61 22.08 -12.70
CA GLY A 52 -3.27 22.63 -12.75
C GLY A 52 -2.35 21.98 -13.79
N THR A 53 -1.17 22.59 -13.96
CA THR A 53 -0.06 22.02 -14.73
C THR A 53 0.91 21.27 -13.82
N TYR A 54 1.67 20.34 -14.39
CA TYR A 54 2.80 19.75 -13.70
C TYR A 54 3.92 20.79 -13.57
N VAL A 55 4.48 20.90 -12.37
CA VAL A 55 5.69 21.66 -12.09
C VAL A 55 6.79 20.69 -11.69
N ASN A 56 8.03 20.99 -12.08
CA ASN A 56 9.19 20.20 -11.68
C ASN A 56 9.24 20.11 -10.15
N TRP A 57 9.55 18.91 -9.64
CA TRP A 57 9.65 18.65 -8.21
C TRP A 57 10.72 19.54 -7.58
N PRO A 58 10.35 20.52 -6.72
CA PRO A 58 11.28 21.56 -6.28
C PRO A 58 12.00 21.20 -4.97
N PHE A 59 11.67 20.05 -4.37
CA PHE A 59 12.19 19.65 -3.07
C PHE A 59 13.27 18.58 -3.18
N ARG A 60 13.80 18.13 -2.03
CA ARG A 60 14.71 16.98 -1.96
C ARG A 60 14.12 15.79 -2.72
N LYS A 61 14.99 15.08 -3.45
CA LYS A 61 14.63 13.88 -4.22
C LYS A 61 13.76 12.94 -3.41
N THR A 62 12.67 12.50 -4.03
CA THR A 62 11.67 11.63 -3.42
C THR A 62 11.49 10.40 -4.30
N TYR A 63 11.45 9.24 -3.66
CA TYR A 63 11.47 7.94 -4.30
C TYR A 63 10.33 7.06 -3.82
N ALA A 64 9.85 6.21 -4.72
CA ALA A 64 8.93 5.12 -4.45
C ALA A 64 9.54 3.82 -4.97
N THR A 65 9.70 2.83 -4.08
CA THR A 65 10.20 1.49 -4.42
C THR A 65 9.06 0.48 -4.30
N PHE A 66 8.83 -0.27 -5.37
CA PHE A 66 7.87 -1.37 -5.46
C PHE A 66 8.66 -2.67 -5.62
N ASN A 67 8.63 -3.54 -4.62
CA ASN A 67 9.34 -4.81 -4.68
C ASN A 67 8.45 -5.91 -5.24
N ALA A 68 9.06 -6.92 -5.86
CA ALA A 68 8.36 -8.07 -6.44
C ALA A 68 7.55 -8.89 -5.42
N ASP A 69 7.91 -8.82 -4.14
CA ASP A 69 7.21 -9.48 -3.03
C ASP A 69 5.95 -8.73 -2.56
N GLY A 70 5.61 -7.60 -3.18
CA GLY A 70 4.47 -6.76 -2.83
C GLY A 70 4.76 -5.73 -1.73
N SER A 71 6.00 -5.63 -1.23
CA SER A 71 6.39 -4.58 -0.27
C SER A 71 6.66 -3.25 -0.97
N TYR A 72 6.32 -2.16 -0.27
CA TYR A 72 6.50 -0.77 -0.71
C TYR A 72 7.41 -0.01 0.25
N TYR A 73 8.29 0.83 -0.31
CA TYR A 73 9.10 1.77 0.46
C TYR A 73 9.12 3.16 -0.18
N GLY A 74 8.71 4.17 0.59
CA GLY A 74 8.82 5.57 0.21
C GLY A 74 9.95 6.26 0.97
N SER A 75 10.68 7.16 0.30
CA SER A 75 11.70 8.00 0.94
C SER A 75 11.81 9.37 0.29
N GLY A 76 12.14 10.42 1.03
CA GLY A 76 12.42 11.73 0.45
C GLY A 76 12.02 12.89 1.33
N TYR A 77 11.47 13.93 0.71
CA TYR A 77 11.05 15.16 1.38
C TYR A 77 10.04 14.90 2.52
N PHE A 78 9.11 13.95 2.33
CA PHE A 78 8.08 13.59 3.31
C PHE A 78 8.55 12.61 4.39
N GLY A 79 9.85 12.33 4.49
CA GLY A 79 10.40 11.32 5.38
C GLY A 79 10.45 9.94 4.73
N THR A 80 10.29 8.89 5.54
CA THR A 80 10.32 7.50 5.07
C THR A 80 9.06 6.75 5.49
N GLY A 81 8.53 5.89 4.61
CA GLY A 81 7.37 5.05 4.90
C GLY A 81 7.56 3.64 4.37
N ARG A 82 7.00 2.65 5.05
CA ARG A 82 6.98 1.24 4.64
C ARG A 82 5.55 0.75 4.54
N GLY A 83 5.31 -0.20 3.65
CA GLY A 83 3.96 -0.64 3.36
C GLY A 83 3.91 -1.81 2.40
N THR A 84 2.73 -1.99 1.83
CA THR A 84 2.49 -2.93 0.73
C THR A 84 1.90 -2.20 -0.48
N TRP A 85 1.94 -2.84 -1.64
CA TRP A 85 1.32 -2.34 -2.85
C TRP A 85 0.55 -3.42 -3.61
N SER A 86 -0.43 -2.99 -4.41
CA SER A 86 -1.19 -3.85 -5.31
C SER A 86 -1.52 -3.11 -6.61
N LEU A 87 -1.75 -3.87 -7.68
CA LEU A 87 -2.15 -3.36 -8.98
C LEU A 87 -3.54 -3.94 -9.29
N LYS A 88 -4.52 -3.08 -9.56
CA LYS A 88 -5.86 -3.46 -10.03
C LYS A 88 -6.12 -2.69 -11.33
N GLY A 89 -6.14 -3.39 -12.46
CA GLY A 89 -6.18 -2.74 -13.78
C GLY A 89 -4.99 -1.78 -13.95
N ASN A 90 -5.26 -0.53 -14.31
CA ASN A 90 -4.25 0.53 -14.45
C ASN A 90 -3.94 1.28 -13.13
N THR A 91 -4.53 0.86 -12.01
CA THR A 91 -4.48 1.59 -10.74
C THR A 91 -3.51 0.92 -9.78
N LEU A 92 -2.44 1.64 -9.43
CA LEU A 92 -1.47 1.25 -8.41
C LEU A 92 -1.92 1.75 -7.02
N ASN A 93 -2.15 0.84 -6.10
CA ASN A 93 -2.55 1.14 -4.71
C ASN A 93 -1.39 0.91 -3.76
N THR A 94 -1.17 1.83 -2.82
CA THR A 94 -0.14 1.73 -1.78
C THR A 94 -0.76 1.87 -0.39
N TYR A 95 -0.35 1.01 0.54
CA TYR A 95 -0.83 1.00 1.92
C TYR A 95 0.36 1.25 2.85
N VAL A 96 0.49 2.48 3.35
CA VAL A 96 1.64 2.90 4.16
C VAL A 96 1.29 2.79 5.64
N ASN A 97 2.04 1.95 6.36
CA ASN A 97 1.98 1.89 7.81
C ASN A 97 2.98 2.92 8.35
N THR A 98 2.48 4.04 8.85
CA THR A 98 3.32 5.05 9.49
C THR A 98 3.83 4.52 10.84
N ALA A 99 5.13 4.30 10.95
CA ALA A 99 5.78 4.41 12.26
C ALA A 99 5.86 5.92 12.54
N LEU A 100 4.93 6.43 13.36
CA LEU A 100 5.06 7.76 13.93
C LEU A 100 6.38 7.77 14.72
N ASN A 101 7.34 8.59 14.29
CA ASN A 101 8.49 8.95 15.11
C ASN A 101 8.11 10.11 16.02
#